data_AF-A0A920GL40-F1
#
_entry.id   AF-A0A920GL40-F1
#
_cell.length_a   1.000
_cell.length_b   1.000
_cell.length_c   1.000
_cell.angle_alpha   90.00
_cell.angle_beta   90.00
_cell.angle_gamma   90.00
#
_symmetry.space_group_name_H-M   'P 1'
#
loop_
_entity.id
_entity.type
_entity.pdbx_description
1 polymer ?
#
loop_
_entity_poly.entity_id
_entity_poly.type
_entity_poly.pdbx_seq_one_letter_code
_entity_poly.pdbx_strand_id
1 'polypeptide(L)'
;MQLSPIRGARGLSNELISTLERLVQEGRQPDAVILMDLQPHIGMERAKSRGASGPIRAEKQHHFYERVRSGYLARVNENPARYTVIDAEQELESVYNELDKLAERWIGEHDR
;
A
#
# COMPACT_ATOMS: atom_id res chain seq x y z
N MET A 1 -10.42 -9.91 21.33
CA MET A 1 -11.35 -9.17 20.44
C MET A 1 -10.72 -9.18 19.05
N GLN A 2 -11.16 -10.14 18.22
CA GLN A 2 -10.53 -10.45 16.94
C GLN A 2 -11.02 -9.43 15.90
N LEU A 3 -10.18 -8.46 15.56
CA LEU A 3 -10.45 -7.52 14.48
C LEU A 3 -10.63 -8.35 13.20
N SER A 4 -11.87 -8.46 12.74
CA SER A 4 -12.17 -9.08 11.44
C SER A 4 -11.38 -8.33 10.37
N PRO A 5 -10.72 -9.02 9.44
CA PRO A 5 -9.89 -8.35 8.48
C PRO A 5 -10.83 -7.66 7.47
N ILE A 6 -10.81 -6.33 7.48
CA ILE A 6 -11.57 -5.46 6.57
C ILE A 6 -10.59 -5.06 5.46
N ARG A 7 -10.86 -5.43 4.21
CA ARG A 7 -10.02 -5.00 3.10
C ARG A 7 -10.52 -3.64 2.59
N GLY A 8 -9.72 -2.62 2.83
CA GLY A 8 -9.98 -1.25 2.40
C GLY A 8 -10.95 -0.53 3.34
N ALA A 9 -10.64 0.73 3.63
CA ALA A 9 -11.27 1.49 4.70
C ALA A 9 -12.77 1.85 4.52
N ARG A 10 -13.43 1.21 3.53
CA ARG A 10 -14.85 1.30 3.21
C ARG A 10 -15.70 0.18 3.82
N GLY A 11 -15.13 -0.74 4.61
CA GLY A 11 -15.93 -1.70 5.38
C GLY A 11 -16.46 -2.90 4.59
N LEU A 12 -15.82 -3.23 3.46
CA LEU A 12 -16.16 -4.41 2.67
C LEU A 12 -15.51 -5.66 3.28
N SER A 13 -16.19 -6.81 3.19
CA SER A 13 -15.66 -8.07 3.68
C SER A 13 -14.49 -8.55 2.80
N ASN A 14 -13.49 -9.18 3.42
CA ASN A 14 -12.35 -9.75 2.71
C ASN A 14 -12.75 -10.81 1.68
N GLU A 15 -13.73 -11.64 2.04
CA GLU A 15 -14.23 -12.70 1.18
C GLU A 15 -14.85 -12.14 -0.11
N LEU A 16 -15.64 -11.06 0.00
CA LEU A 16 -16.22 -10.40 -1.15
C LEU A 16 -15.13 -9.84 -2.07
N ILE A 17 -14.15 -9.13 -1.50
CA ILE A 17 -13.06 -8.54 -2.28
C ILE A 17 -12.23 -9.63 -2.96
N SER A 18 -11.89 -10.70 -2.24
CA SER A 18 -11.12 -11.82 -2.81
C SER A 18 -11.89 -12.54 -3.91
N THR A 19 -13.22 -12.64 -3.78
CA THR A 19 -14.08 -13.24 -4.82
C THR A 19 -14.10 -12.38 -6.08
N LEU A 20 -14.23 -11.06 -5.93
CA LEU A 20 -14.16 -10.13 -7.07
C LEU A 20 -12.77 -10.09 -7.70
N GLU A 21 -11.71 -10.10 -6.89
CA GLU A 21 -10.32 -10.20 -7.37
C GLU A 21 -10.14 -11.44 -8.26
N ARG A 22 -10.57 -12.63 -7.79
CA ARG A 22 -10.50 -13.86 -8.60
C ARG A 22 -11.32 -13.80 -9.89
N LEU A 23 -12.53 -13.26 -9.81
CA LEU A 23 -13.45 -13.20 -10.94
C LEU A 23 -12.98 -12.24 -12.03
N VAL A 24 -12.40 -11.10 -11.65
CA VAL A 24 -12.00 -10.04 -12.60
C VAL A 24 -10.56 -10.23 -13.08
N GLN A 25 -9.65 -10.68 -12.20
CA GLN A 25 -8.22 -10.78 -12.53
C GLN A 25 -7.87 -12.15 -13.09
N GLU A 26 -8.75 -13.15 -12.96
CA GLU A 26 -8.54 -14.52 -13.47
C GLU A 26 -7.19 -15.12 -13.04
N GLY A 27 -6.79 -14.85 -11.79
CA GLY A 27 -5.52 -15.32 -11.23
C GLY A 27 -4.30 -14.48 -11.60
N ARG A 28 -4.41 -13.46 -12.48
CA ARG A 28 -3.32 -12.51 -12.71
C ARG A 28 -3.04 -11.71 -11.46
N GLN A 29 -1.77 -11.59 -11.13
CA GLN A 29 -1.27 -10.78 -10.04
C GLN A 29 -0.03 -10.02 -10.51
N PRO A 30 0.30 -8.88 -9.91
CA PRO A 30 1.59 -8.25 -10.15
C PRO A 30 2.72 -9.20 -9.76
N ASP A 31 3.77 -9.26 -10.56
CA ASP A 31 4.98 -10.02 -10.24
C ASP A 31 5.69 -9.41 -9.03
N ALA A 32 5.62 -8.09 -8.89
CA ALA A 32 6.13 -7.36 -7.74
C ALA A 32 5.28 -6.14 -7.38
N VAL A 33 5.26 -5.78 -6.10
CA VAL A 33 4.55 -4.62 -5.56
C VAL A 33 5.45 -3.86 -4.61
N ILE A 34 5.61 -2.55 -4.84
CA ILE A 34 6.31 -1.64 -3.93
C ILE A 34 5.26 -0.95 -3.06
N LEU A 35 5.34 -1.16 -1.74
CA LEU A 35 4.52 -0.47 -0.76
C LEU A 35 5.32 0.67 -0.13
N MET A 36 4.94 1.91 -0.43
CA MET A 36 5.45 3.11 0.23
C MET A 36 4.73 3.29 1.56
N ASP A 37 5.31 2.80 2.66
CA ASP A 37 4.68 2.88 3.98
C ASP A 37 5.02 4.20 4.68
N LEU A 38 4.01 4.83 5.28
CA LEU A 38 4.18 6.01 6.13
C LEU A 38 2.98 6.19 7.06
N GLN A 39 3.19 6.90 8.17
CA GLN A 39 2.10 7.30 9.03
C GLN A 39 1.05 8.12 8.23
N PRO A 40 -0.25 7.85 8.43
CA PRO A 40 -1.32 8.60 7.79
C PRO A 40 -1.22 10.12 7.92
N HIS A 41 -0.85 10.63 9.09
CA HIS A 41 -0.78 12.07 9.34
C HIS A 41 0.30 12.75 8.47
N ILE A 42 1.49 12.13 8.35
CA ILE A 42 2.58 12.59 7.48
C ILE A 42 2.12 12.61 6.02
N GLY A 43 1.46 11.54 5.57
CA GLY A 43 0.94 11.44 4.20
C GLY A 43 -0.11 12.50 3.88
N MET A 44 -0.99 12.80 4.85
CA MET A 44 -1.97 13.86 4.72
C MET A 44 -1.33 15.25 4.65
N GLU A 45 -0.32 15.54 5.45
CA GLU A 45 0.43 16.80 5.39
C GLU A 45 1.11 16.99 4.03
N ARG A 46 1.77 15.96 3.51
CA ARG A 46 2.38 15.98 2.16
C ARG A 46 1.35 16.08 1.03
N ALA A 47 0.15 15.54 1.20
CA ALA A 47 -0.93 15.68 0.21
C ALA A 47 -1.48 17.11 0.19
N LYS A 48 -1.67 17.71 1.38
CA LYS A 48 -2.09 19.11 1.53
C LYS A 48 -1.10 20.09 0.90
N SER A 49 0.21 19.89 1.13
CA SER A 49 1.25 20.77 0.55
C SER A 49 1.27 20.72 -1.00
N ARG A 50 0.82 19.62 -1.60
CA ARG A 50 0.69 19.46 -3.05
C ARG A 50 -0.62 20.00 -3.63
N GLY A 51 -1.50 20.58 -2.81
CA GLY A 51 -2.84 21.02 -3.22
C GLY A 51 -3.81 19.87 -3.52
N ALA A 52 -3.41 18.61 -3.27
CA ALA A 52 -4.21 17.43 -3.51
C ALA A 52 -5.09 17.14 -2.28
N SER A 53 -6.24 17.80 -2.19
CA SER A 53 -7.29 17.42 -1.24
C SER A 53 -8.34 16.58 -1.96
N GLY A 54 -8.25 15.26 -1.80
CA GLY A 54 -9.24 14.33 -2.33
C GLY A 54 -10.62 14.48 -1.66
N PRO A 55 -11.70 13.94 -2.25
CA PRO A 55 -13.08 14.14 -1.80
C PRO A 55 -13.46 13.45 -0.47
N ILE A 56 -12.49 12.94 0.29
CA ILE A 56 -12.76 12.23 1.55
C ILE A 56 -13.09 13.27 2.63
N ARG A 57 -14.28 13.18 3.23
CA ARG A 57 -14.72 14.07 4.32
C ARG A 57 -13.67 14.15 5.44
N ALA A 58 -13.26 15.37 5.78
CA ALA A 58 -12.19 15.69 6.74
C ALA A 58 -12.29 14.94 8.08
N GLU A 59 -13.50 14.80 8.61
CA GLU A 59 -13.76 14.19 9.93
C GLU A 59 -13.42 12.68 10.02
N LYS A 60 -13.36 11.96 8.89
CA LYS A 60 -13.08 10.51 8.88
C LYS A 60 -11.73 10.14 8.30
N GLN A 61 -10.91 11.12 7.91
CA GLN A 61 -9.68 10.88 7.16
C GLN A 61 -8.68 10.02 7.94
N HIS A 62 -8.39 10.35 9.20
CA HIS A 62 -7.34 9.67 9.96
C HIS A 62 -7.61 8.16 10.13
N HIS A 63 -8.72 7.79 10.78
CA HIS A 63 -9.09 6.38 10.95
C HIS A 63 -9.31 5.63 9.64
N PHE A 64 -9.74 6.33 8.58
CA PHE A 64 -9.82 5.75 7.26
C PHE A 64 -8.42 5.36 6.77
N TYR A 65 -7.46 6.28 6.78
CA TYR A 65 -6.10 6.01 6.32
C TYR A 65 -5.36 5.00 7.20
N GLU A 66 -5.60 4.97 8.51
CA GLU A 66 -5.10 3.90 9.38
C GLU A 66 -5.59 2.52 8.92
N ARG A 67 -6.90 2.37 8.68
CA ARG A 67 -7.46 1.11 8.16
C ARG A 67 -6.90 0.76 6.77
N VAL A 68 -6.66 1.76 5.91
CA VAL A 68 -6.01 1.53 4.60
C VAL A 68 -4.61 0.97 4.80
N ARG A 69 -3.79 1.62 5.64
CA ARG A 69 -2.43 1.18 5.93
C ARG A 69 -2.39 -0.23 6.50
N SER A 70 -3.22 -0.52 7.52
CA SER A 70 -3.31 -1.85 8.10
C SER A 70 -3.70 -2.91 7.06
N GLY A 71 -4.60 -2.57 6.13
CA GLY A 71 -4.97 -3.46 5.03
C GLY A 71 -3.84 -3.75 4.05
N TYR A 72 -2.96 -2.78 3.77
CA TYR A 72 -1.77 -3.01 2.95
C TYR A 72 -0.72 -3.84 3.68
N LEU A 73 -0.44 -3.54 4.95
CA LEU A 73 0.50 -4.32 5.76
C LEU A 73 0.05 -5.78 5.94
N ALA A 74 -1.26 -6.03 6.05
CA ALA A 74 -1.79 -7.39 6.04
C ALA A 74 -1.44 -8.13 4.73
N ARG A 75 -1.53 -7.46 3.58
CA ARG A 75 -1.16 -8.05 2.29
C ARG A 75 0.34 -8.36 2.17
N VAL A 76 1.19 -7.51 2.74
CA VAL A 76 2.64 -7.77 2.84
C VAL A 76 2.88 -9.06 3.61
N ASN A 77 2.24 -9.22 4.76
CA ASN A 77 2.37 -10.42 5.59
C ASN A 77 1.83 -11.69 4.90
N GLU A 78 0.77 -11.57 4.11
CA GLU A 78 0.19 -12.68 3.36
C GLU A 78 1.07 -13.12 2.17
N ASN A 79 1.84 -12.21 1.56
CA ASN A 79 2.61 -12.47 0.34
C ASN A 79 4.00 -11.79 0.36
N PRO A 80 4.88 -12.12 1.33
CA PRO A 80 6.13 -11.37 1.54
C PRO A 80 7.09 -11.43 0.35
N ALA A 81 7.02 -12.48 -0.47
CA ALA A 81 7.86 -12.61 -1.67
C ALA A 81 7.50 -11.60 -2.78
N ARG A 82 6.24 -11.12 -2.83
CA ARG A 82 5.76 -10.18 -3.86
C ARG A 82 5.91 -8.73 -3.43
N TYR A 83 5.86 -8.46 -2.14
CA TYR A 83 5.84 -7.10 -1.61
C TYR A 83 7.23 -6.68 -1.13
N THR A 84 7.68 -5.53 -1.61
CA THR A 84 8.80 -4.79 -0.99
C THR A 84 8.24 -3.55 -0.31
N VAL A 85 8.52 -3.39 0.99
CA VAL A 85 8.09 -2.22 1.75
C VAL A 85 9.23 -1.23 1.78
N ILE A 86 8.96 0.02 1.42
CA ILE A 86 9.88 1.14 1.51
C ILE A 86 9.32 2.10 2.55
N ASP A 87 10.17 2.49 3.50
CA ASP A 87 9.81 3.49 4.50
C ASP A 87 9.82 4.88 3.85
N ALA A 88 8.62 5.38 3.57
CA ALA A 88 8.40 6.66 2.94
C ALA A 88 8.38 7.81 3.96
N GLU A 89 8.62 7.58 5.26
CA GLU A 89 8.78 8.65 6.26
C GLU A 89 10.16 9.32 6.16
N GLN A 90 11.14 8.61 5.57
CA GLN A 90 12.48 9.12 5.34
C GLN A 90 12.49 10.35 4.40
N GLU A 91 13.65 11.00 4.38
CA GLU A 91 13.97 12.05 3.42
C GLU A 91 13.89 11.53 1.99
N LEU A 92 13.49 12.42 1.07
CA LEU A 92 13.22 12.08 -0.33
C LEU A 92 14.42 11.40 -1.00
N GLU A 93 15.64 11.86 -0.74
CA GLU A 93 16.87 11.30 -1.29
C GLU A 93 17.12 9.86 -0.82
N SER A 94 16.85 9.55 0.45
CA SER A 94 16.97 8.19 0.98
C SER A 94 15.99 7.24 0.32
N VAL A 95 14.73 7.68 0.14
CA VAL A 95 13.68 6.91 -0.54
C VAL A 95 14.08 6.64 -2.00
N TYR A 96 14.62 7.64 -2.72
CA TYR A 96 15.11 7.44 -4.09
C TYR A 96 16.26 6.43 -4.15
N ASN A 97 17.25 6.56 -3.26
CA ASN A 97 18.38 5.63 -3.22
C ASN A 97 17.94 4.17 -2.94
N GLU A 98 16.89 3.98 -2.14
CA GLU A 98 16.32 2.65 -1.87
C GLU A 98 15.57 2.11 -3.11
N LEU A 99 14.80 2.96 -3.79
CA LEU A 99 14.11 2.62 -5.04
C LEU A 99 15.08 2.26 -6.16
N ASP A 100 16.18 3.01 -6.33
CA ASP A 100 17.17 2.76 -7.37
C ASP A 100 17.84 1.39 -7.17
N LYS A 101 18.28 1.09 -5.94
CA LYS A 101 18.83 -0.23 -5.60
C LYS A 101 17.83 -1.36 -5.84
N LEU A 102 16.55 -1.12 -5.55
CA LEU A 102 15.49 -2.09 -5.79
C LEU A 102 15.29 -2.34 -7.29
N ALA A 103 15.26 -1.27 -8.09
CA ALA A 103 15.12 -1.35 -9.54
C ALA A 103 16.31 -2.08 -10.18
N GLU A 104 17.54 -1.75 -9.78
CA GLU A 104 18.76 -2.44 -10.23
C GLU A 104 18.72 -3.94 -9.95
N ARG A 105 18.32 -4.31 -8.72
CA ARG A 105 18.16 -5.73 -8.35
C ARG A 105 17.15 -6.43 -9.25
N TRP A 106 15.97 -5.83 -9.44
CA TRP A 106 14.92 -6.45 -10.26
C TRP A 106 15.31 -6.60 -11.72
N ILE A 107 15.94 -5.59 -12.31
CA ILE A 107 16.43 -5.66 -13.69
C ILE A 107 17.48 -6.79 -13.80
N GLY A 108 18.45 -6.85 -12.90
CA GLY A 108 19.49 -7.90 -12.91
C GLY A 108 18.98 -9.33 -12.67
N GLU A 109 17.81 -9.48 -12.04
CA GLU A 109 17.14 -10.76 -11.84
C GLU A 109 16.33 -11.22 -13.08
N HIS A 110 15.86 -10.29 -13.92
CA HIS A 110 14.97 -10.58 -15.05
C HIS A 110 15.60 -10.41 -16.45
N ASP A 111 16.78 -9.80 -16.57
CA ASP A 111 17.57 -9.71 -17.81
C ASP A 111 18.45 -10.96 -18.10
N ARG A 112 18.15 -12.11 -17.47
CA ARG A 112 18.87 -13.38 -17.67
C ARG A 112 18.05 -14.45 -18.37
#